data_AF-A0A9E4GEI1-F1
#
_entry.id   AF-A0A9E4GEI1-F1
#
_cell.length_a   1.000
_cell.length_b   1.000
_cell.length_c   1.000
_cell.angle_alpha   90.00
_cell.angle_beta   90.00
_cell.angle_gamma   90.00
#
_symmetry.space_group_name_H-M   'P 1'
#
loop_
_entity.id
_entity.type
_entity.pdbx_description
1 polymer ?
#
loop_
_entity_poly.entity_id
_entity_poly.type
_entity_poly.pdbx_seq_one_letter_code
_entity_poly.pdbx_strand_id
1 'polypeptide(L)' 'GTGRRITSAALRVLETARAVPRGSFAIQEVLNVAADSLVAAGRLGIFTPMYFHKARKPG' A
#
# COMPACT_ATOMS: atom_id res chain seq x y z
N GLY A 1 -9.11 -8.68 5.42
CA GLY A 1 -10.41 -7.97 5.52
C GLY A 1 -10.56 -7.24 6.83
N THR A 2 -10.63 -7.96 7.95
CA THR A 2 -10.93 -7.41 9.28
C THR A 2 -9.83 -6.50 9.83
N GLY A 3 -8.54 -6.88 9.73
CA GLY A 3 -7.43 -6.06 10.21
C GLY A 3 -7.36 -4.67 9.56
N ARG A 4 -7.54 -4.59 8.24
CA ARG A 4 -7.56 -3.33 7.49
C ARG A 4 -8.67 -2.39 7.96
N ARG A 5 -9.87 -2.94 8.24
CA ARG A 5 -11.01 -2.16 8.76
C ARG A 5 -10.73 -1.58 10.15
N ILE A 6 -10.08 -2.34 11.02
CA ILE A 6 -9.70 -1.89 12.38
C ILE A 6 -8.66 -0.76 12.30
N THR A 7 -7.60 -0.93 11.50
CA THR A 7 -6.57 0.09 11.32
C THR A 7 -7.14 1.37 10.70
N SER A 8 -8.02 1.26 9.70
CA SER A 8 -8.71 2.41 9.12
C SER A 8 -9.58 3.16 10.14
N ALA A 9 -10.36 2.44 10.96
CA ALA A 9 -11.16 3.07 12.01
C ALA A 9 -10.30 3.77 13.06
N ALA A 10 -9.22 3.13 13.51
CA ALA A 10 -8.28 3.69 14.48
C ALA A 10 -7.63 4.99 13.98
N LEU A 11 -7.18 5.02 12.72
CA LEU A 11 -6.59 6.21 12.11
C LEU A 11 -7.59 7.36 12.00
N ARG A 12 -8.84 7.07 11.63
CA ARG A 12 -9.89 8.08 11.52
C ARG A 12 -10.19 8.72 12.88
N VAL A 13 -10.21 7.92 13.95
CA VAL A 13 -10.37 8.39 15.33
C VAL A 13 -9.17 9.24 15.78
N LEU A 14 -7.96 8.78 15.51
CA LEU A 14 -6.73 9.51 15.87
C LEU A 14 -6.58 10.83 15.09
N GLU A 15 -7.04 10.87 13.84
CA GLU A 15 -7.05 12.09 13.03
C GLU A 15 -8.09 13.10 13.54
N THR A 16 -9.29 12.64 13.93
CA THR A 16 -10.28 13.49 14.62
C THR A 16 -9.81 13.97 16.00
N ALA A 17 -8.99 13.19 16.68
CA ALA A 17 -8.35 13.57 17.94
C ALA A 17 -7.10 14.46 17.75
N ARG A 18 -6.76 14.87 16.51
CA ARG A 18 -5.53 15.59 16.15
C ARG A 18 -4.21 14.87 16.50
N ALA A 19 -4.26 13.59 16.85
CA ALA A 19 -3.09 12.78 17.17
C ALA A 19 -2.31 12.32 15.93
N VAL A 20 -2.95 12.35 14.75
CA VAL A 20 -2.38 12.01 13.45
C VAL A 20 -2.59 13.18 12.47
N PRO A 21 -1.64 13.49 11.57
CA PRO A 21 -1.77 14.61 10.63
C PRO A 21 -3.06 14.53 9.80
N ARG A 22 -3.69 15.68 9.58
CA ARG A 22 -4.83 15.78 8.65
C ARG A 22 -4.42 15.25 7.27
N GLY A 23 -5.25 14.39 6.68
CA GLY A 23 -5.03 13.72 5.41
C GLY A 23 -4.40 12.33 5.50
N SER A 24 -3.96 11.87 6.67
CA SER A 24 -3.33 10.54 6.81
C SER A 24 -4.26 9.39 6.43
N PHE A 25 -5.55 9.48 6.75
CA PHE A 25 -6.52 8.45 6.35
C PHE A 25 -6.65 8.34 4.82
N ALA A 26 -6.72 9.48 4.12
CA ALA A 26 -6.85 9.51 2.67
C ALA A 26 -5.63 8.90 1.97
N ILE A 27 -4.42 9.22 2.42
CA ILE A 27 -3.19 8.61 1.88
C ILE A 27 -3.13 7.12 2.18
N GLN A 28 -3.50 6.70 3.39
CA GLN A 28 -3.53 5.28 3.73
C GLN A 28 -4.53 4.50 2.87
N GLU A 29 -5.68 5.08 2.56
CA GLU A 29 -6.66 4.48 1.65
C GLU A 29 -6.08 4.30 0.24
N VAL A 30 -5.45 5.34 -0.32
CA VAL A 30 -4.77 5.28 -1.63
C VAL A 30 -3.70 4.18 -1.66
N LEU A 31 -2.85 4.10 -0.62
CA LEU A 31 -1.80 3.09 -0.54
C LEU A 31 -2.37 1.66 -0.49
N ASN A 32 -3.49 1.46 0.22
CA ASN A 32 -4.16 0.16 0.25
C ASN A 32 -4.73 -0.24 -1.13
N VAL A 33 -5.36 0.69 -1.84
CA VAL A 33 -5.88 0.44 -3.19
C VAL A 33 -4.74 0.13 -4.16
N ALA A 34 -3.63 0.87 -4.08
CA ALA A 34 -2.44 0.60 -4.88
C ALA A 34 -1.89 -0.81 -4.61
N ALA A 35 -1.74 -1.20 -3.33
CA ALA A 35 -1.26 -2.52 -2.96
C ALA A 35 -2.16 -3.64 -3.50
N ASP A 36 -3.49 -3.51 -3.34
CA ASP A 36 -4.46 -4.49 -3.86
C ASP A 36 -4.37 -4.60 -5.40
N SER A 37 -4.19 -3.47 -6.09
CA SER A 37 -4.05 -3.41 -7.55
C SER A 37 -2.77 -4.08 -8.05
N LEU A 38 -1.63 -3.86 -7.37
CA LEU A 38 -0.35 -4.48 -7.72
C LEU A 38 -0.39 -6.00 -7.55
N VAL A 39 -1.05 -6.50 -6.49
CA VAL A 39 -1.25 -7.94 -6.29
C VAL A 39 -2.13 -8.54 -7.38
N ALA A 40 -3.23 -7.89 -7.73
CA ALA A 40 -4.12 -8.34 -8.79
C ALA A 40 -3.40 -8.37 -10.15
N ALA A 41 -2.67 -7.31 -10.48
CA ALA A 41 -1.89 -7.22 -11.71
C ALA A 41 -0.78 -8.29 -11.78
N GLY A 42 -0.15 -8.61 -10.65
CA GLY A 42 0.81 -9.73 -10.54
C GLY A 42 0.18 -11.10 -10.79
N ARG A 43 -1.03 -11.34 -10.25
CA ARG A 43 -1.78 -12.59 -10.48
C ARG A 43 -2.25 -12.75 -11.92
N LEU A 44 -2.55 -11.65 -12.59
CA LEU A 44 -2.91 -11.62 -14.01
C LEU A 44 -1.70 -11.73 -14.95
N GLY A 45 -0.48 -11.70 -14.42
CA GLY A 45 0.76 -11.73 -15.21
C GLY A 45 1.03 -10.45 -16.01
N ILE A 46 0.26 -9.38 -15.79
CA ILE A 46 0.41 -8.09 -16.50
C ILE A 46 1.40 -7.15 -15.80
N PHE A 47 1.79 -7.47 -14.56
CA PHE A 47 2.73 -6.66 -13.78
C PHE A 47 3.67 -7.53 -12.97
N THR A 48 4.98 -7.29 -13.08
CA THR A 48 6.00 -7.99 -12.29
C THR A 48 6.75 -6.96 -11.44
N PRO A 49 6.49 -6.86 -10.13
CA PRO A 49 7.10 -5.82 -9.28
C PRO A 49 8.63 -5.96 -9.14
N MET A 50 9.19 -7.11 -9.52
CA MET A 50 10.62 -7.38 -9.47
C MET A 50 11.08 -8.02 -10.78
N TYR A 51 11.49 -7.20 -11.74
CA TYR A 51 12.29 -7.68 -12.86
C TYR A 51 13.69 -8.01 -12.33
N PHE A 52 13.96 -9.29 -12.09
CA PHE A 52 15.28 -9.74 -11.65
C PHE A 52 16.26 -9.68 -12.82
N HIS A 53 17.02 -8.60 -12.91
CA HIS A 53 18.15 -8.49 -13.83
C HIS A 53 19.44 -8.87 -13.11
N LYS A 54 19.98 -10.06 -13.41
CA LYS A 54 21.31 -10.45 -12.95
C LYS A 54 22.37 -9.72 -13.78
N ALA A 55 22.72 -8.50 -13.38
CA ALA A 55 23.89 -7.81 -13.92
C ALA A 55 25.16 -8.45 -13.36
N ARG A 56 26.09 -8.85 -14.23
CA ARG A 56 27.45 -9.17 -13.84
C ARG A 56 28.33 -8.00 -14.25
N LYS A 57 29.15 -7.49 -13.32
CA LYS A 57 30.12 -6.44 -13.64
C LYS A 57 31.01 -6.91 -14.80
N PRO A 58 31.14 -6.16 -15.90
CA PRO A 58 32.16 -6.42 -16.90
C PRO A 58 33.50 -5.92 -16.35
N GLY A 59 34.45 -6.83 -16.12
CA GLY A 59 35.77 -6.54 -15.55
C GLY A 59 35.93 -6.99 -14.11
#